data_AF-A0A939L2T1-F1
#
_entry.id   AF-A0A939L2T1-F1
#
_cell.length_a   1.000
_cell.length_b   1.000
_cell.length_c   1.000
_cell.angle_alpha   90.00
_cell.angle_beta   90.00
_cell.angle_gamma   90.00
#
_symmetry.space_group_name_H-M   'P 1'
#
loop_
_entity.id
_entity.type
_entity.pdbx_description
1 polymer ?
#
loop_
_entity_poly.entity_id
_entity_poly.type
_entity_poly.pdbx_seq_one_letter_code
_entity_poly.pdbx_strand_id
1 'polypeptide(L)'
;MPTPHGSRGGMAFSADEVRVLRRALAQALHPAIPVHLQGPDRTAFAGPGADLWAEDVQDALRLTEAIDEAVQEGGRLRAFLLADLGRYRAALPGSAAGYLERLEEAVSD
;
A
#
# COMPACT_ATOMS: atom_id res chain seq x y z
N MET A 1 7.03 -1.15 -7.47
CA MET A 1 6.28 0.13 -7.32
C MET A 1 4.82 -0.21 -7.48
N PRO A 2 4.06 -0.27 -6.38
CA PRO A 2 2.62 -0.46 -6.43
C PRO A 2 2.02 0.73 -7.18
N THR A 3 1.32 0.45 -8.28
CA THR A 3 0.76 1.48 -9.15
C THR A 3 -0.69 1.78 -8.74
N PRO A 4 -1.09 3.05 -8.60
CA PRO A 4 -2.46 3.39 -8.26
C PRO A 4 -3.38 3.03 -9.43
N HIS A 5 -4.37 2.18 -9.18
CA HIS A 5 -5.37 1.79 -10.20
C HIS A 5 -6.80 1.97 -9.67
N GLY A 6 -7.66 2.50 -10.54
CA GLY A 6 -9.11 2.56 -10.34
C GLY A 6 -9.64 3.83 -9.68
N SER A 7 -10.91 4.13 -9.94
CA SER A 7 -11.64 5.33 -9.47
C SER A 7 -11.79 5.44 -7.94
N ARG A 8 -11.27 4.48 -7.17
CA ARG A 8 -11.33 4.42 -5.70
C ARG A 8 -10.00 4.70 -5.01
N GLY A 9 -8.90 4.91 -5.74
CA GLY A 9 -7.61 5.31 -5.15
C GLY A 9 -6.96 4.27 -4.21
N GLY A 10 -7.25 2.98 -4.40
CA GLY A 10 -6.64 1.91 -3.62
C GLY A 10 -5.25 1.51 -4.15
N MET A 11 -4.39 1.03 -3.25
CA MET A 11 -3.12 0.39 -3.64
C MET A 11 -3.40 -0.93 -4.37
N ALA A 12 -2.71 -1.15 -5.50
CA ALA A 12 -2.65 -2.44 -6.17
C ALA A 12 -1.21 -2.96 -6.15
N PHE A 13 -1.01 -4.15 -5.59
CA PHE A 13 0.27 -4.84 -5.65
C PHE A 13 0.52 -5.37 -7.07
N SER A 14 1.75 -5.24 -7.54
CA SER A 14 2.22 -5.96 -8.72
C SER A 14 2.30 -7.46 -8.45
N ALA A 15 2.36 -8.26 -9.52
CA ALA A 15 2.50 -9.71 -9.40
C ALA A 15 3.75 -10.14 -8.62
N ASP A 16 4.84 -9.37 -8.70
CA ASP A 16 6.08 -9.64 -7.99
C ASP A 16 5.95 -9.35 -6.49
N GLU A 17 5.40 -8.19 -6.14
CA GLU A 17 5.13 -7.80 -4.75
C GLU A 17 4.18 -8.80 -4.06
N VAL A 18 3.18 -9.33 -4.77
CA VAL A 18 2.30 -10.40 -4.25
C VAL A 18 3.08 -11.70 -3.98
N ARG A 19 4.06 -12.05 -4.82
CA ARG A 19 4.90 -13.24 -4.60
C ARG A 19 5.79 -13.06 -3.38
N VAL A 20 6.42 -11.90 -3.23
CA VAL A 20 7.23 -11.54 -2.06
C VAL A 20 6.38 -11.58 -0.79
N LEU A 21 5.19 -10.98 -0.81
CA LEU A 21 4.25 -10.99 0.32
C LEU A 21 3.85 -12.42 0.72
N ARG A 22 3.48 -13.25 -0.26
CA ARG A 22 3.11 -14.65 -0.01
C ARG A 22 4.27 -15.43 0.62
N ARG A 23 5.51 -15.22 0.16
CA ARG A 23 6.71 -15.87 0.70
C ARG A 23 6.99 -15.42 2.14
N ALA A 24 6.96 -14.12 2.40
CA ALA A 24 7.13 -13.57 3.75
C ALA A 24 6.06 -14.09 4.72
N LEU A 25 4.79 -14.15 4.28
CA LEU A 25 3.70 -14.68 5.09
C LEU A 25 3.87 -16.18 5.37
N ALA A 26 4.29 -16.96 4.38
CA ALA A 26 4.58 -18.38 4.58
C ALA A 26 5.70 -18.60 5.60
N GLN A 27 6.75 -17.77 5.58
CA GLN A 27 7.83 -17.82 6.58
C GLN A 27 7.35 -17.41 7.98
N ALA A 28 6.48 -16.40 8.10
CA ALA A 28 5.92 -15.98 9.39
C ALA A 28 5.00 -17.03 10.01
N LEU A 29 4.17 -17.71 9.19
CA LEU A 29 3.24 -18.74 9.63
C LEU A 29 3.93 -20.10 9.87
N HIS A 30 4.98 -20.38 9.12
CA HIS A 30 5.80 -21.56 9.24
C HIS A 30 7.26 -21.13 9.42
N PRO A 31 7.63 -20.68 10.63
CA PRO A 31 9.00 -20.31 10.93
C PRO A 31 9.84 -21.58 10.89
N ALA A 32 10.35 -21.91 9.71
CA ALA A 32 11.37 -22.92 9.55
C ALA A 32 12.62 -22.31 10.18
N ILE A 33 12.89 -22.54 11.47
CA ILE A 33 14.22 -22.30 12.00
C ILE A 33 15.16 -23.02 11.04
N PRO A 34 16.05 -22.31 10.32
CA PRO A 34 16.81 -22.97 9.29
C PRO A 34 17.64 -24.04 9.97
N VAL A 35 17.48 -25.29 9.53
CA VAL A 35 18.09 -26.49 10.15
C VAL A 35 19.63 -26.37 10.24
N HIS A 36 20.22 -25.46 9.46
CA HIS A 36 21.64 -25.08 9.46
C HIS A 36 22.05 -24.17 10.66
N LEU A 37 21.11 -23.53 11.36
CA LEU A 37 21.34 -22.81 12.63
C LEU A 37 21.21 -23.71 13.87
N GLN A 38 20.78 -24.97 13.70
CA GLN A 38 20.48 -25.89 14.81
C GLN A 38 21.61 -26.90 15.12
N GLY A 39 22.68 -26.94 14.31
CA GLY A 39 23.83 -27.82 14.50
C GLY A 39 25.02 -27.16 15.21
N PRO A 40 25.88 -27.93 15.91
CA PRO A 40 27.01 -27.41 16.69
C PRO A 40 28.11 -26.74 15.85
N ASP A 41 28.11 -26.95 14.53
CA ASP A 41 29.13 -26.41 13.63
C ASP A 41 28.64 -25.12 12.96
N ARG A 42 28.66 -24.06 13.76
CA ARG A 42 28.37 -22.67 13.37
C ARG A 42 29.31 -22.12 12.28
N THR A 43 30.20 -22.89 11.67
CA THR A 43 31.13 -22.36 10.66
C THR A 43 30.57 -22.44 9.23
N ALA A 44 29.43 -23.11 9.02
CA ALA A 44 28.77 -23.24 7.71
C ALA A 44 27.78 -22.10 7.37
N PHE A 45 27.93 -20.90 7.95
CA PHE A 45 27.02 -19.75 7.73
C PHE A 45 26.98 -19.22 6.29
N ALA A 46 27.88 -19.64 5.40
CA ALA A 46 27.95 -19.20 4.00
C ALA A 46 27.55 -20.33 3.05
N GLY A 47 26.31 -20.80 3.18
CA GLY A 47 25.70 -21.73 2.24
C GLY A 47 24.70 -21.01 1.34
N PRO A 48 24.48 -21.46 0.08
CA PRO A 48 23.53 -20.83 -0.85
C PRO A 48 22.13 -20.62 -0.27
N GLY A 49 21.70 -21.47 0.67
CA GLY A 49 20.40 -21.33 1.35
C GLY A 49 20.32 -20.15 2.32
N ALA A 50 21.43 -19.77 2.97
CA ALA A 50 21.48 -18.62 3.86
C ALA A 50 21.42 -17.30 3.07
N ASP A 51 22.09 -17.26 1.91
CA ASP A 51 22.05 -16.11 0.99
C ASP A 51 20.64 -15.91 0.42
N LEU A 52 19.97 -16.99 0.00
CA LEU A 52 18.57 -16.94 -0.47
C LEU A 52 17.61 -16.46 0.62
N TRP A 53 17.80 -16.91 1.87
CA TRP A 53 17.02 -16.43 3.00
C TRP A 53 17.26 -14.94 3.32
N ALA A 54 18.51 -14.50 3.25
CA ALA A 54 18.84 -13.09 3.42
C ALA A 54 18.16 -12.23 2.34
N GLU A 55 18.23 -12.66 1.08
CA GLU A 55 17.56 -12.00 -0.05
C GLU A 55 16.05 -11.95 0.15
N ASP A 56 15.43 -13.04 0.59
CA ASP A 56 14.00 -13.09 0.90
C ASP A 56 13.59 -12.05 1.97
N VAL A 57 14.40 -11.92 3.02
CA VAL A 57 14.19 -10.94 4.10
C VAL A 57 14.37 -9.51 3.57
N GLN A 58 15.40 -9.27 2.75
CA GLN A 58 15.64 -7.97 2.14
C GLN A 58 14.53 -7.57 1.17
N ASP A 59 13.98 -8.50 0.40
CA ASP A 59 12.80 -8.26 -0.44
C ASP A 59 11.57 -7.89 0.39
N ALA A 60 11.35 -8.56 1.52
CA ALA A 60 10.23 -8.26 2.41
C ALA A 60 10.37 -6.87 3.06
N LEU A 61 11.59 -6.48 3.45
CA LEU A 61 11.87 -5.13 3.96
C LEU A 61 11.63 -4.06 2.89
N ARG A 62 12.16 -4.27 1.68
CA ARG A 62 11.92 -3.37 0.53
C ARG A 62 10.42 -3.22 0.21
N LEU A 63 9.67 -4.33 0.26
CA LEU A 63 8.22 -4.31 0.07
C LEU A 63 7.52 -3.49 1.17
N THR A 64 7.97 -3.60 2.41
CA THR A 64 7.39 -2.85 3.55
C THR A 64 7.62 -1.35 3.39
N GLU A 65 8.84 -0.94 3.03
CA GLU A 65 9.17 0.47 2.72
C GLU A 65 8.29 1.02 1.58
N ALA A 66 8.11 0.25 0.51
CA ALA A 66 7.25 0.65 -0.61
C ALA A 66 5.78 0.79 -0.22
N ILE A 67 5.27 -0.06 0.68
CA ILE A 67 3.92 0.04 1.24
C ILE A 67 3.79 1.32 2.07
N ASP A 68 4.74 1.59 2.96
CA ASP A 68 4.72 2.79 3.81
C ASP A 68 4.75 4.08 2.98
N GLU A 69 5.60 4.13 1.95
CA GLU A 69 5.65 5.26 1.01
C GLU A 69 4.31 5.46 0.29
N ALA A 70 3.72 4.37 -0.22
CA ALA A 70 2.43 4.44 -0.91
C ALA A 70 1.28 4.88 0.03
N VAL A 71 1.29 4.46 1.30
CA VAL A 71 0.34 4.94 2.31
C VAL A 71 0.52 6.45 2.56
N GLN A 72 1.76 6.91 2.72
CA GLN A 72 2.04 8.32 2.93
C GLN A 72 1.61 9.17 1.74
N GLU A 73 1.90 8.75 0.52
CA GLU A 73 1.53 9.51 -0.69
C GLU A 73 0.01 9.47 -0.95
N GLY A 74 -0.66 8.35 -0.66
CA GLY A 74 -2.12 8.30 -0.65
C GLY A 74 -2.75 9.29 0.33
N GLY A 75 -2.15 9.44 1.53
CA GLY A 75 -2.52 10.44 2.51
C GLY A 75 -2.34 11.87 2.00
N ARG A 76 -1.19 12.17 1.36
CA ARG A 76 -0.91 13.47 0.74
C ARG A 76 -1.91 13.81 -0.37
N LEU A 77 -2.21 12.87 -1.28
CA LEU A 77 -3.18 13.07 -2.34
C LEU A 77 -4.58 13.33 -1.78
N ARG A 78 -5.01 12.56 -0.77
CA ARG A 78 -6.30 12.78 -0.11
C ARG A 78 -6.40 14.16 0.53
N ALA A 79 -5.35 14.59 1.24
CA ALA A 79 -5.29 15.92 1.84
C ALA A 79 -5.35 17.02 0.78
N PHE A 80 -4.61 16.86 -0.32
CA PHE A 80 -4.64 17.77 -1.47
C PHE A 80 -6.04 17.89 -2.07
N LEU A 81 -6.70 16.76 -2.37
CA LEU A 81 -8.04 16.76 -2.98
C LEU A 81 -9.10 17.38 -2.06
N LEU A 82 -9.03 17.14 -0.75
CA LEU A 82 -9.95 17.75 0.21
C LEU A 82 -9.75 19.27 0.29
N ALA A 83 -8.50 19.73 0.29
CA ALA A 83 -8.19 21.16 0.27
C ALA A 83 -8.67 21.81 -1.04
N ASP A 84 -8.50 21.14 -2.17
CA ASP A 84 -8.93 21.64 -3.47
C ASP A 84 -10.45 21.72 -3.57
N LEU A 85 -11.15 20.71 -3.08
CA LEU A 85 -12.60 20.71 -3.00
C LEU A 85 -13.13 21.83 -2.08
N GLY A 86 -12.43 22.13 -0.99
CA GLY A 86 -12.72 23.29 -0.15
C GLY A 86 -12.58 24.62 -0.90
N ARG A 87 -11.52 24.78 -1.70
CA ARG A 87 -11.33 25.96 -2.56
C ARG A 87 -12.43 26.10 -3.61
N TYR A 88 -12.79 25.01 -4.30
CA TYR A 88 -13.89 25.03 -5.27
C TYR A 88 -15.22 25.42 -4.62
N ARG A 89 -15.52 24.88 -3.44
CA ARG A 89 -16.73 25.26 -2.69
C ARG A 89 -16.74 26.74 -2.32
N ALA A 90 -15.61 27.28 -1.87
CA ALA A 90 -15.49 28.70 -1.53
C ALA A 90 -15.61 29.62 -2.76
N ALA A 91 -15.19 29.13 -3.94
CA ALA A 91 -15.28 29.86 -5.19
C ALA A 91 -16.66 29.77 -5.87
N LEU A 92 -17.56 28.89 -5.40
CA LEU A 92 -18.91 28.81 -5.94
C LEU A 92 -19.70 30.07 -5.58
N PRO A 93 -20.48 30.64 -6.52
CA PRO A 93 -21.40 31.73 -6.23
C PRO A 93 -22.36 31.33 -5.10
N GLY A 94 -22.73 32.25 -4.22
CA GLY A 94 -23.66 31.97 -3.10
C GLY A 94 -25.01 31.39 -3.52
N SER A 95 -25.41 31.57 -4.80
CA SER A 95 -26.60 30.97 -5.40
C SER A 95 -26.47 29.47 -5.74
N ALA A 96 -25.26 28.89 -5.73
CA ALA A 96 -25.02 27.51 -6.13
C ALA A 96 -25.60 26.50 -5.12
N ALA A 97 -25.61 26.81 -3.82
CA ALA A 97 -26.24 25.96 -2.80
C ALA A 97 -27.77 25.88 -3.00
N GLY A 98 -28.42 27.02 -3.25
CA GLY A 98 -29.85 27.06 -3.54
C GLY A 98 -30.23 26.43 -4.88
N TYR A 99 -29.28 26.25 -5.80
CA TYR A 99 -29.53 25.57 -7.07
C TYR A 99 -29.74 24.06 -6.88
N LEU A 100 -29.08 23.45 -5.89
CA LEU A 100 -29.21 22.03 -5.60
C LEU A 100 -30.57 21.73 -4.94
N GLU A 101 -31.00 22.57 -3.99
CA GLU A 101 -32.36 22.53 -3.42
C GLU A 101 -33.44 22.69 -4.50
N ARG A 102 -33.27 23.64 -5.43
CA ARG A 102 -34.19 23.83 -6.56
C ARG A 102 -34.24 22.63 -7.52
N LEU A 103 -33.12 21.94 -7.71
CA LEU A 103 -33.02 20.74 -8.53
C LEU A 103 -33.71 19.54 -7.87
N GLU A 104 -33.55 19.39 -6.56
CA GLU A 104 -34.24 18.36 -5.78
C GLU A 104 -35.75 18.59 -5.78
N GLU A 105 -36.20 19.83 -5.61
CA GLU A 105 -37.61 20.22 -5.70
C GLU A 105 -38.19 19.89 -7.10
N ALA A 106 -37.52 20.29 -8.18
CA ALA A 106 -38.00 20.09 -9.55
C ALA A 106 -38.01 18.63 -10.04
N VAL A 107 -37.27 17.72 -9.39
CA VAL A 107 -37.25 16.27 -9.69
C VAL A 107 -38.19 15.49 -8.77
N SER A 108 -38.58 16.06 -7.64
CA SER A 108 -39.51 15.45 -6.70
C SER A 108 -40.99 15.77 -7.01
N ASP A 109 -41.24 16.79 -7.84
CA ASP A 109 -42.53 17.13 -8.47
C ASP A 109 -42.78 16.33 -9.76
#